data_AF-R1DHU2-F1
#
_entry.id   AF-R1DHU2-F1
#
_cell.length_a   1.000
_cell.length_b   1.000
_cell.length_c   1.000
_cell.angle_alpha   90.00
_cell.angle_beta   90.00
_cell.angle_gamma   90.00
#
_symmetry.space_group_name_H-M   'P 1'
#
loop_
_entity.id
_entity.type
_entity.pdbx_description
1 polymer ?
#
loop_
_entity_poly.entity_id
_entity_poly.type
_entity_poly.pdbx_seq_one_letter_code
_entity_poly.pdbx_strand_id
1 'polypeptide(L)'
;MKITILLPYFIAVRAFAPAPDTTPTATFCNDGIDMPRFSANAVVTIYWLQAPLFSILPPPPFPLPSVGDITDRMHLYHTAVAFEVVDQGVARNYTMEFDSTTSLVGGIVPHLSGQTPWNARYCLRPPDCPNCTGGLFWGPKHWTKALKPVLKVRGEHLNRLASDFMPLYNHSALYQPFRVTGKEAGAPDRIEDVTCNTGAQNLLEYLSRISDSGSFPLMNTSRFTLHAATVTKVNASDPELLSFYQELGDVIHLKRLYEFVALARGHKFVYSQGVYWQLSDFFHPYVSIDYVAAPDPFPPPHAFEETE
;
A
#
# COMPACT_ATOMS: atom_id res chain seq x y z
N MET A 1 8.93 -13.82 -15.96
CA MET A 1 9.85 -14.77 -15.29
C MET A 1 9.18 -15.17 -13.98
N LYS A 2 8.62 -16.39 -13.85
CA LYS A 2 8.01 -16.84 -12.60
C LYS A 2 9.13 -17.29 -11.67
N ILE A 3 9.45 -16.49 -10.64
CA ILE A 3 10.42 -16.87 -9.62
C ILE A 3 9.75 -17.91 -8.73
N THR A 4 9.98 -19.19 -9.02
CA THR A 4 9.67 -20.26 -8.08
C THR A 4 10.75 -20.22 -7.01
N ILE A 5 10.41 -19.73 -5.82
CA ILE A 5 11.36 -19.59 -4.71
C ILE A 5 11.69 -20.98 -4.16
N LEU A 6 12.66 -21.65 -4.77
CA LEU A 6 13.41 -22.74 -4.15
C LEU A 6 14.51 -22.08 -3.32
N LEU A 7 14.29 -21.98 -2.01
CA LEU A 7 15.22 -21.37 -1.04
C LEU A 7 15.96 -22.48 -0.27
N PRO A 8 17.19 -22.86 -0.66
CA PRO A 8 18.05 -23.64 0.21
C PRO A 8 19.34 -22.87 0.54
N TYR A 9 19.27 -21.67 1.14
CA TYR A 9 20.44 -21.07 1.82
C TYR A 9 19.95 -20.05 2.87
N PHE A 10 19.71 -20.54 4.09
CA PHE A 10 19.41 -19.69 5.25
C PHE A 10 20.70 -19.40 6.01
N ILE A 11 21.17 -18.15 5.93
CA ILE A 11 22.22 -17.62 6.81
C ILE A 11 21.51 -17.01 8.03
N ALA A 12 21.89 -17.48 9.22
CA ALA A 12 21.44 -16.94 10.48
C ALA A 12 21.90 -15.47 10.62
N VAL A 13 20.98 -14.52 10.38
CA VAL A 13 21.17 -13.13 10.76
C VAL A 13 21.01 -13.09 12.28
N ARG A 14 22.12 -12.93 13.01
CA ARG A 14 22.08 -12.73 14.46
C ARG A 14 21.18 -11.53 14.77
N ALA A 15 20.17 -11.77 15.60
CA ALA A 15 19.32 -10.74 16.16
C ALA A 15 20.18 -9.67 16.85
N PHE A 16 20.13 -8.44 16.35
CA PHE A 16 20.56 -7.30 17.13
C PHE A 16 19.64 -7.21 18.35
N ALA A 17 20.24 -7.07 19.54
CA ALA A 17 19.50 -6.91 20.78
C ALA A 17 18.51 -5.74 20.66
N PRO A 18 17.30 -5.86 21.23
CA PRO A 18 16.31 -4.80 21.16
C PRO A 18 16.83 -3.58 21.92
N ALA A 19 16.98 -2.45 21.22
CA ALA A 19 16.98 -1.16 21.89
C ALA A 19 15.61 -1.00 22.57
N PRO A 20 15.54 -0.49 23.82
CA PRO A 20 14.27 -0.27 24.50
C PRO A 20 13.39 0.64 23.65
N ASP A 21 12.15 0.20 23.46
CA ASP A 21 11.16 0.80 22.57
C ASP A 21 10.58 2.07 23.22
N THR A 22 11.31 3.18 23.12
CA THR A 22 10.85 4.53 23.52
C THR A 22 10.66 5.45 22.33
N THR A 23 10.80 4.94 21.11
CA THR A 23 10.51 5.71 19.91
C THR A 23 8.99 5.89 19.84
N PRO A 24 8.46 7.13 19.77
CA PRO A 24 7.07 7.34 19.41
C PRO A 24 6.79 6.52 18.15
N THR A 25 5.75 5.70 18.16
CA THR A 25 5.26 5.06 16.94
C THR A 25 5.13 6.17 15.92
N ALA A 26 5.95 6.15 14.87
CA ALA A 26 5.88 7.16 13.82
C ALA A 26 4.52 7.00 13.14
N THR A 27 3.52 7.74 13.62
CA THR A 27 2.18 7.71 13.08
C THR A 27 2.25 8.19 11.64
N PHE A 28 1.70 7.38 10.73
CA PHE A 28 1.65 7.71 9.32
C PHE A 28 1.05 9.10 9.15
N CYS A 29 1.65 9.94 8.31
CA CYS A 29 1.14 11.29 8.00
C CYS A 29 1.18 12.32 9.15
N ASN A 30 2.13 12.24 10.08
CA ASN A 30 2.32 13.31 11.08
C ASN A 30 2.75 14.66 10.47
N ASP A 31 3.36 14.62 9.29
CA ASP A 31 3.82 15.77 8.51
C ASP A 31 2.88 16.11 7.34
N GLY A 32 1.67 15.54 7.34
CA GLY A 32 0.65 15.80 6.33
C GLY A 32 0.01 17.18 6.48
N ILE A 33 -0.48 17.69 5.36
CA ILE A 33 -1.30 18.91 5.30
C ILE A 33 -2.65 18.61 4.65
N ASP A 34 -3.64 19.46 4.92
CA ASP A 34 -4.85 19.51 4.11
C ASP A 34 -4.53 19.93 2.67
N MET A 35 -5.34 19.48 1.70
CA MET A 35 -5.17 19.90 0.32
C MET A 35 -5.33 21.42 0.19
N PRO A 36 -4.32 22.16 -0.30
CA PRO A 36 -4.46 23.58 -0.57
C PRO A 36 -5.55 23.83 -1.61
N ARG A 37 -6.22 24.98 -1.52
CA ARG A 37 -7.10 25.41 -2.59
C ARG A 37 -6.27 25.95 -3.75
N PHE A 38 -6.39 25.32 -4.92
CA PHE A 38 -5.71 25.74 -6.14
C PHE A 38 -6.58 26.66 -6.99
N SER A 39 -5.94 27.57 -7.74
CA SER A 39 -6.61 28.32 -8.80
C SER A 39 -7.23 27.35 -9.81
N ALA A 40 -8.44 27.64 -10.29
CA ALA A 40 -9.14 26.78 -11.25
C ALA A 40 -8.30 26.55 -12.53
N ASN A 41 -7.54 27.55 -12.94
CA ASN A 41 -6.71 27.50 -14.15
C ASN A 41 -5.28 27.03 -13.91
N ALA A 42 -4.90 26.68 -12.67
CA ALA A 42 -3.59 26.10 -12.41
C ALA A 42 -3.43 24.80 -13.21
N VAL A 43 -2.25 24.60 -13.78
CA VAL A 43 -1.93 23.39 -14.53
C VAL A 43 -1.32 22.38 -13.57
N VAL A 44 -1.89 21.18 -13.52
CA VAL A 44 -1.43 20.12 -12.62
C VAL A 44 -0.94 18.94 -13.46
N THR A 45 0.35 18.64 -13.38
CA THR A 45 0.92 17.40 -13.91
C THR A 45 1.00 16.38 -12.77
N ILE A 46 0.41 15.21 -12.98
CA ILE A 46 0.40 14.13 -11.99
C ILE A 46 1.43 13.09 -12.40
N TYR A 47 2.29 12.75 -11.46
CA TYR A 47 3.34 11.75 -11.64
C TYR A 47 3.01 10.50 -10.83
N TRP A 48 3.21 9.35 -11.45
CA TRP A 48 3.23 8.06 -10.78
C TRP A 48 4.61 7.81 -10.18
N LEU A 49 4.63 7.49 -8.88
CA LEU A 49 5.84 7.26 -8.11
C LEU A 49 5.89 5.81 -7.62
N GLN A 50 7.03 5.13 -7.83
CA GLN A 50 7.31 3.83 -7.22
C GLN A 50 8.74 3.75 -6.71
N ALA A 51 8.87 3.14 -5.53
CA ALA A 51 10.14 2.82 -4.88
C ALA A 51 10.07 1.42 -4.27
N PRO A 52 11.17 0.67 -4.18
CA PRO A 52 11.18 -0.60 -3.44
C PRO A 52 10.73 -0.38 -1.99
N LEU A 53 9.92 -1.30 -1.44
CA LEU A 53 9.53 -1.25 -0.03
C LEU A 53 10.79 -1.20 0.86
N PHE A 54 10.77 -0.39 1.91
CA PHE A 54 11.88 -0.21 2.86
C PHE A 54 13.19 0.33 2.26
N SER A 55 13.16 0.93 1.07
CA SER A 55 14.35 1.55 0.44
C SER A 55 14.91 2.77 1.18
N ILE A 56 14.20 3.29 2.19
CA ILE A 56 14.70 4.35 3.08
C ILE A 56 15.53 3.80 4.26
N LEU A 57 15.55 2.49 4.48
CA LEU A 57 16.35 1.90 5.55
C LEU A 57 17.84 1.97 5.18
N PRO A 58 18.72 2.35 6.12
CA PRO A 58 20.15 2.42 5.85
C PRO A 58 20.69 1.03 5.46
N PRO A 59 21.69 0.97 4.57
CA PRO A 59 22.32 -0.29 4.21
C PRO A 59 22.99 -0.93 5.44
N PRO A 60 23.05 -2.27 5.51
CA PRO A 60 23.72 -2.95 6.61
C PRO A 60 25.22 -2.64 6.63
N PRO A 61 25.90 -2.72 7.79
CA PRO A 61 27.32 -2.39 7.94
C PRO A 61 28.30 -3.37 7.25
N PHE A 62 27.79 -4.43 6.62
CA PHE A 62 28.55 -5.49 5.95
C PHE A 62 27.99 -5.70 4.55
N PRO A 63 28.70 -6.40 3.61
CA PRO A 63 28.26 -6.57 2.22
C PRO A 63 27.08 -7.54 2.09
N LEU A 64 25.97 -7.19 2.72
CA LEU A 64 24.67 -7.81 2.58
C LEU A 64 23.78 -6.88 1.76
N PRO A 65 22.93 -7.41 0.87
CA PRO A 65 21.95 -6.59 0.17
C PRO A 65 21.09 -5.83 1.20
N SER A 66 20.79 -4.56 0.90
CA SER A 66 19.85 -3.79 1.72
C SER A 66 18.46 -4.42 1.65
N VAL A 67 17.59 -4.09 2.62
CA VAL A 67 16.19 -4.56 2.57
C VAL A 67 15.50 -4.06 1.29
N GLY A 68 15.81 -2.84 0.85
CA GLY A 68 15.35 -2.29 -0.43
C GLY A 68 15.79 -3.09 -1.65
N ASP A 69 17.03 -3.60 -1.66
CA ASP A 69 17.51 -4.45 -2.76
C ASP A 69 16.79 -5.80 -2.80
N ILE A 70 16.46 -6.35 -1.62
CA ILE A 70 15.73 -7.61 -1.50
C ILE A 70 14.28 -7.42 -1.99
N THR A 71 13.61 -6.35 -1.56
CA THR A 71 12.23 -6.06 -1.97
C THR A 71 12.12 -5.73 -3.45
N ASP A 72 13.10 -5.03 -4.04
CA ASP A 72 13.15 -4.80 -5.49
C ASP A 72 13.23 -6.12 -6.27
N ARG A 73 14.08 -7.05 -5.84
CA ARG A 73 14.20 -8.40 -6.43
C ARG A 73 12.94 -9.23 -6.30
N MET A 74 12.15 -9.00 -5.25
CA MET A 74 10.85 -9.64 -5.04
C MET A 74 9.69 -8.86 -5.69
N HIS A 75 9.98 -7.75 -6.38
CA HIS A 75 8.98 -6.85 -6.96
C HIS A 75 7.97 -6.27 -5.97
N LEU A 76 8.43 -5.97 -4.76
CA LEU A 76 7.68 -5.30 -3.72
C LEU A 76 8.01 -3.81 -3.72
N TYR A 77 7.08 -3.02 -4.23
CA TYR A 77 7.16 -1.57 -4.39
C TYR A 77 6.07 -0.84 -3.62
N HIS A 78 6.45 0.26 -2.96
CA HIS A 78 5.55 1.30 -2.50
C HIS A 78 5.11 2.17 -3.68
N THR A 79 3.85 2.59 -3.68
CA THR A 79 3.28 3.44 -4.73
C THR A 79 2.73 4.73 -4.14
N ALA A 80 3.01 5.84 -4.81
CA ALA A 80 2.48 7.16 -4.47
C ALA A 80 2.21 7.96 -5.75
N VAL A 81 1.61 9.14 -5.60
CA VAL A 81 1.50 10.13 -6.69
C VAL A 81 2.11 11.45 -6.28
N ALA A 82 2.68 12.18 -7.23
CA ALA A 82 3.07 13.57 -7.03
C ALA A 82 2.26 14.51 -7.92
N PHE A 83 1.95 15.69 -7.39
CA PHE A 83 1.32 16.78 -8.11
C PHE A 83 2.34 17.89 -8.33
N GLU A 84 2.73 18.14 -9.57
CA GLU A 84 3.39 19.37 -9.97
C GLU A 84 2.31 20.37 -10.36
N VAL A 85 2.09 21.36 -9.50
CA VAL A 85 1.10 22.42 -9.69
C VAL A 85 1.82 23.68 -10.15
N VAL A 86 1.50 24.13 -11.36
CA VAL A 86 1.98 25.40 -11.92
C VAL A 86 0.84 26.40 -11.89
N ASP A 87 0.95 27.40 -11.02
CA ASP A 87 -0.01 28.50 -10.90
C ASP A 87 0.73 29.83 -11.04
N GLN A 88 0.25 30.69 -11.95
CA GLN A 88 0.86 31.99 -12.26
C GLN A 88 2.39 31.93 -12.51
N GLY A 89 2.87 30.85 -13.11
CA GLY A 89 4.30 30.62 -13.40
C GLY A 89 5.13 30.09 -12.23
N VAL A 90 4.52 29.85 -11.07
CA VAL A 90 5.19 29.24 -9.90
C VAL A 90 4.85 27.76 -9.84
N ALA A 91 5.87 26.91 -9.92
CA ALA A 91 5.73 25.46 -9.78
C ALA A 91 5.89 25.03 -8.32
N ARG A 92 5.00 24.16 -7.83
CA ARG A 92 5.06 23.54 -6.51
C ARG A 92 4.79 22.04 -6.64
N ASN A 93 5.57 21.23 -5.95
CA ASN A 93 5.40 19.78 -5.96
C ASN A 93 4.84 19.30 -4.62
N TYR A 94 3.80 18.48 -4.67
CA TYR A 94 3.22 17.82 -3.52
C TYR A 94 3.31 16.32 -3.71
N THR A 95 3.53 15.56 -2.64
CA THR A 95 3.50 14.09 -2.70
C THR A 95 2.30 13.58 -1.92
N MET A 96 1.46 12.78 -2.57
CA MET A 96 0.31 12.12 -1.98
C MET A 96 0.58 10.63 -1.85
N GLU A 97 0.53 10.14 -0.62
CA GLU A 97 0.58 8.71 -0.31
C GLU A 97 -0.78 8.25 0.18
N PHE A 98 -1.11 6.97 -0.01
CA PHE A 98 -2.22 6.31 0.65
C PHE A 98 -1.66 5.13 1.42
N ASP A 99 -1.87 5.06 2.73
CA ASP A 99 -1.29 3.96 3.52
C ASP A 99 -2.07 3.71 4.82
N SER A 100 -1.73 2.60 5.47
CA SER A 100 -2.18 2.26 6.83
C SER A 100 -1.78 3.36 7.83
N THR A 101 -2.67 3.69 8.77
CA THR A 101 -2.38 4.68 9.82
C THR A 101 -1.39 4.21 10.88
N THR A 102 -1.15 2.90 11.01
CA THR A 102 -0.37 2.27 12.08
C THR A 102 1.03 1.83 11.65
N SER A 103 1.21 1.49 10.37
CA SER A 103 2.41 1.03 9.62
C SER A 103 2.03 -0.14 8.70
N LEU A 104 2.85 -0.51 7.71
CA LEU A 104 2.61 -1.71 6.89
C LEU A 104 2.46 -2.97 7.75
N VAL A 105 3.29 -3.08 8.79
CA VAL A 105 3.27 -4.20 9.73
C VAL A 105 2.00 -4.18 10.58
N GLY A 106 1.59 -3.00 11.07
CA GLY A 106 0.28 -2.82 11.73
C GLY A 106 -0.91 -3.00 10.79
N GLY A 107 -0.72 -2.87 9.47
CA GLY A 107 -1.72 -3.19 8.46
C GLY A 107 -1.86 -4.70 8.19
N ILE A 108 -0.93 -5.53 8.66
CA ILE A 108 -0.97 -7.00 8.54
C ILE A 108 -1.51 -7.64 9.82
N VAL A 109 -1.27 -7.03 10.98
CA VAL A 109 -1.65 -7.57 12.30
C VAL A 109 -2.65 -6.64 13.00
N PRO A 110 -3.84 -7.13 13.41
CA PRO A 110 -4.71 -6.37 14.27
C PRO A 110 -4.04 -6.03 15.60
N HIS A 111 -4.32 -4.83 16.10
CA HIS A 111 -4.32 -4.63 17.54
C HIS A 111 -5.54 -5.38 18.12
N LEU A 112 -5.30 -6.49 18.81
CA LEU A 112 -6.33 -7.35 19.41
C LEU A 112 -7.15 -6.68 20.55
N SER A 113 -6.89 -5.41 20.86
CA SER A 113 -7.48 -4.67 21.98
C SER A 113 -8.69 -3.78 21.60
N GLY A 114 -9.37 -4.06 20.49
CA GLY A 114 -10.63 -3.38 20.11
C GLY A 114 -10.45 -1.98 19.50
N GLN A 115 -9.23 -1.58 19.17
CA GLN A 115 -8.98 -0.39 18.34
C GLN A 115 -8.93 -0.82 16.88
N THR A 116 -9.74 -0.21 16.00
CA THR A 116 -9.80 -0.51 14.55
C THR A 116 -8.46 -0.18 13.89
N PRO A 117 -7.60 -1.17 13.59
CA PRO A 117 -6.19 -0.94 13.29
C PRO A 117 -5.86 -0.86 11.78
N TRP A 118 -6.85 -1.05 10.91
CA TRP A 118 -6.66 -1.09 9.45
C TRP A 118 -7.13 0.15 8.72
N ASN A 119 -7.40 1.27 9.39
CA ASN A 119 -7.80 2.47 8.66
C ASN A 119 -6.67 2.86 7.69
N ALA A 120 -7.03 3.06 6.43
CA ALA A 120 -6.14 3.57 5.41
C ALA A 120 -6.56 5.00 5.08
N ARG A 121 -5.58 5.89 4.86
CA ARG A 121 -5.88 7.28 4.52
C ARG A 121 -4.89 7.84 3.53
N TYR A 122 -5.35 8.84 2.77
CA TYR A 122 -4.50 9.71 2.00
C TYR A 122 -3.71 10.66 2.90
N CYS A 123 -2.47 10.91 2.52
CA CYS A 123 -1.57 11.83 3.16
C CYS A 123 -0.90 12.72 2.12
N LEU A 124 -1.22 14.01 2.13
CA LEU A 124 -0.58 14.99 1.28
C LEU A 124 0.60 15.63 2.03
N ARG A 125 1.78 15.62 1.43
CA ARG A 125 2.96 16.31 1.96
C ARG A 125 3.29 17.56 1.16
N PRO A 126 3.62 18.66 1.85
CA PRO A 126 3.92 19.93 1.20
C PRO A 126 5.31 19.91 0.55
N PRO A 127 5.63 20.86 -0.35
CA PRO A 127 6.91 20.91 -1.05
C PRO A 127 8.13 21.07 -0.12
N ASP A 128 7.92 21.67 1.04
CA ASP A 128 8.93 22.05 2.03
C ASP A 128 8.93 21.13 3.27
N CYS A 129 8.38 19.92 3.15
CA CYS A 129 8.39 18.96 4.25
C CYS A 129 9.82 18.58 4.68
N PRO A 130 10.07 18.17 5.95
CA PRO A 130 11.42 17.88 6.44
C PRO A 130 12.22 16.85 5.63
N ASN A 131 11.54 15.91 4.97
CA ASN A 131 12.13 14.87 4.13
C ASN A 131 11.93 15.12 2.63
N CYS A 132 11.52 16.32 2.23
CA CYS A 132 11.28 16.66 0.84
C CYS A 132 12.57 17.16 0.16
N THR A 133 12.88 16.65 -1.03
CA THR A 133 13.95 17.16 -1.89
C THR A 133 13.39 17.38 -3.29
N GLY A 134 13.54 18.59 -3.83
CA GLY A 134 12.89 18.96 -5.10
C GLY A 134 11.35 18.97 -5.01
N GLY A 135 10.81 19.10 -3.80
CA GLY A 135 9.38 19.03 -3.52
C GLY A 135 8.75 17.63 -3.65
N LEU A 136 9.58 16.58 -3.74
CA LEU A 136 9.13 15.20 -3.61
C LEU A 136 9.52 14.65 -2.24
N PHE A 137 8.58 14.01 -1.56
CA PHE A 137 8.87 13.28 -0.31
C PHE A 137 9.91 12.19 -0.58
N TRP A 138 10.94 12.10 0.27
CA TRP A 138 12.16 11.29 0.08
C TRP A 138 13.02 11.62 -1.15
N GLY A 139 12.59 12.58 -1.99
CA GLY A 139 13.32 13.06 -3.15
C GLY A 139 13.35 12.10 -4.35
N PRO A 140 13.84 12.56 -5.52
CA PRO A 140 13.85 11.76 -6.75
C PRO A 140 14.69 10.48 -6.67
N LYS A 141 15.73 10.47 -5.82
CA LYS A 141 16.63 9.32 -5.65
C LYS A 141 15.96 8.15 -4.92
N HIS A 142 14.83 8.39 -4.25
CA HIS A 142 14.05 7.34 -3.61
C HIS A 142 13.14 6.63 -4.62
N TRP A 143 12.48 7.39 -5.51
CA TRP A 143 11.52 6.90 -6.50
C TRP A 143 12.17 6.26 -7.73
N THR A 144 13.06 5.29 -7.49
CA THR A 144 13.93 4.70 -8.52
C THR A 144 13.22 3.76 -9.47
N LYS A 145 12.07 3.20 -9.08
CA LYS A 145 11.32 2.27 -9.93
C LYS A 145 10.48 3.00 -10.96
N ALA A 146 9.80 4.05 -10.55
CA ALA A 146 9.03 4.92 -11.46
C ALA A 146 8.93 6.34 -10.92
N LEU A 147 9.13 7.30 -11.83
CA LEU A 147 8.82 8.71 -11.68
C LEU A 147 8.39 9.20 -13.07
N LYS A 148 7.11 9.05 -13.41
CA LYS A 148 6.59 9.29 -14.76
C LYS A 148 5.32 10.13 -14.75
N PRO A 149 5.16 11.14 -15.61
CA PRO A 149 3.89 11.84 -15.75
C PRO A 149 2.85 10.87 -16.31
N VAL A 150 1.66 10.83 -15.71
CA VAL A 150 0.57 9.91 -16.08
C VAL A 150 -0.74 10.61 -16.39
N LEU A 151 -0.95 11.80 -15.84
CA LEU A 151 -2.17 12.57 -16.07
C LEU A 151 -1.87 14.07 -16.02
N LYS A 152 -2.66 14.86 -16.76
CA LYS A 152 -2.61 16.32 -16.67
C LYS A 152 -4.02 16.85 -16.45
N VAL A 153 -4.22 17.58 -15.37
CA VAL A 153 -5.52 18.13 -14.96
C VAL A 153 -5.40 19.61 -14.62
N ARG A 154 -6.53 20.23 -14.27
CA ARG A 154 -6.62 21.60 -13.79
C ARG A 154 -6.70 21.64 -12.26
N GLY A 155 -6.36 22.77 -11.66
CA GLY A 155 -6.47 22.97 -10.21
C GLY A 155 -7.89 22.78 -9.67
N GLU A 156 -8.92 23.08 -10.47
CA GLU A 156 -10.31 22.79 -10.11
C GLU A 156 -10.58 21.30 -9.87
N HIS A 157 -9.92 20.40 -10.61
CA HIS A 157 -10.06 18.96 -10.43
C HIS A 157 -9.39 18.47 -9.14
N LEU A 158 -8.25 19.04 -8.76
CA LEU A 158 -7.64 18.76 -7.45
C LEU A 158 -8.50 19.27 -6.29
N ASN A 159 -9.14 20.43 -6.44
CA ASN A 159 -10.07 20.92 -5.43
C ASN A 159 -11.25 19.95 -5.24
N ARG A 160 -11.81 19.42 -6.34
CA ARG A 160 -12.88 18.40 -6.30
C ARG A 160 -12.42 17.05 -5.75
N LEU A 161 -11.18 16.64 -6.02
CA LEU A 161 -10.59 15.45 -5.39
C LEU A 161 -10.61 15.58 -3.86
N ALA A 162 -10.23 16.76 -3.35
CA ALA A 162 -10.17 17.02 -1.92
C ALA A 162 -11.54 17.17 -1.26
N SER A 163 -12.55 17.72 -1.95
CA SER A 163 -13.88 17.90 -1.39
C SER A 163 -14.78 16.67 -1.53
N ASP A 164 -14.73 15.99 -2.67
CA ASP A 164 -15.76 15.02 -3.06
C ASP A 164 -15.27 13.57 -2.85
N PHE A 165 -13.98 13.30 -3.04
CA PHE A 165 -13.44 11.94 -3.09
C PHE A 165 -12.65 11.55 -1.84
N MET A 166 -11.62 12.33 -1.49
CA MET A 166 -10.72 11.99 -0.39
C MET A 166 -11.42 11.81 0.96
N PRO A 167 -12.39 12.66 1.37
CA PRO A 167 -13.06 12.50 2.66
C PRO A 167 -13.83 11.18 2.75
N LEU A 168 -14.57 10.82 1.70
CA LEU A 168 -15.31 9.55 1.64
C LEU A 168 -14.36 8.36 1.76
N TYR A 169 -13.29 8.35 0.97
CA TYR A 169 -12.34 7.25 0.95
C TYR A 169 -11.55 7.11 2.26
N ASN A 170 -11.14 8.23 2.87
CA ASN A 170 -10.43 8.24 4.16
C ASN A 170 -11.30 7.74 5.32
N HIS A 171 -12.62 7.82 5.21
CA HIS A 171 -13.54 7.34 6.25
C HIS A 171 -13.87 5.85 6.11
N SER A 172 -13.87 5.30 4.89
CA SER A 172 -14.33 3.94 4.64
C SER A 172 -13.22 2.93 4.33
N ALA A 173 -12.03 3.37 3.92
CA ALA A 173 -11.01 2.46 3.44
C ALA A 173 -10.30 1.70 4.56
N LEU A 174 -10.27 0.38 4.41
CA LEU A 174 -9.58 -0.55 5.32
C LEU A 174 -8.42 -1.21 4.58
N TYR A 175 -7.20 -0.92 5.02
CA TYR A 175 -5.96 -1.47 4.47
C TYR A 175 -5.93 -2.99 4.59
N GLN A 176 -5.65 -3.66 3.47
CA GLN A 176 -5.50 -5.12 3.38
C GLN A 176 -4.46 -5.41 2.31
N PRO A 177 -3.23 -5.84 2.65
CA PRO A 177 -2.18 -6.07 1.66
C PRO A 177 -2.32 -7.38 0.87
N PHE A 178 -3.19 -8.29 1.29
CA PHE A 178 -3.36 -9.61 0.69
C PHE A 178 -4.61 -9.68 -0.18
N ARG A 179 -4.39 -10.10 -1.43
CA ARG A 179 -5.41 -10.57 -2.33
C ARG A 179 -5.58 -12.08 -2.16
N VAL A 180 -6.80 -12.59 -2.31
CA VAL A 180 -7.07 -14.04 -2.21
C VAL A 180 -7.73 -14.55 -3.48
N THR A 181 -7.07 -15.50 -4.15
CA THR A 181 -7.57 -16.13 -5.38
C THR A 181 -7.97 -17.58 -5.17
N GLY A 182 -9.03 -18.01 -5.87
CA GLY A 182 -9.50 -19.39 -5.90
C GLY A 182 -8.65 -20.30 -6.79
N LYS A 183 -8.91 -21.62 -6.72
CA LYS A 183 -8.13 -22.67 -7.41
C LYS A 183 -8.28 -22.69 -8.93
N GLU A 184 -9.37 -22.16 -9.47
CA GLU A 184 -9.62 -22.16 -10.90
C GLU A 184 -8.82 -21.03 -11.58
N ALA A 185 -8.15 -21.35 -12.68
CA ALA A 185 -7.39 -20.37 -13.44
C ALA A 185 -8.34 -19.28 -13.98
N GLY A 186 -8.10 -18.02 -13.59
CA GLY A 186 -8.97 -16.91 -13.96
C GLY A 186 -10.23 -16.77 -13.09
N ALA A 187 -10.33 -17.50 -11.97
CA ALA A 187 -11.36 -17.22 -10.98
C ALA A 187 -11.28 -15.76 -10.52
N PRO A 188 -12.41 -15.08 -10.31
CA PRO A 188 -12.40 -13.76 -9.70
C PRO A 188 -11.76 -13.84 -8.30
N ASP A 189 -11.17 -12.73 -7.89
CA ASP A 189 -10.67 -12.59 -6.54
C ASP A 189 -11.80 -12.82 -5.54
N ARG A 190 -11.53 -13.60 -4.50
CA ARG A 190 -12.47 -13.82 -3.40
C ARG A 190 -12.39 -12.70 -2.38
N ILE A 191 -11.19 -12.13 -2.24
CA ILE A 191 -10.89 -11.00 -1.36
C ILE A 191 -9.88 -10.11 -2.09
N GLU A 192 -10.21 -8.84 -2.20
CA GLU A 192 -9.38 -7.82 -2.83
C GLU A 192 -8.43 -7.17 -1.83
N ASP A 193 -7.28 -6.73 -2.33
CA ASP A 193 -6.31 -5.94 -1.59
C ASP A 193 -6.62 -4.44 -1.68
N VAL A 194 -6.43 -3.75 -0.56
CA VAL A 194 -6.53 -2.30 -0.43
C VAL A 194 -5.19 -1.79 0.07
N THR A 195 -4.36 -1.29 -0.84
CA THR A 195 -2.98 -0.87 -0.55
C THR A 195 -2.70 0.53 -1.08
N CYS A 196 -1.46 1.02 -0.86
CA CYS A 196 -0.96 2.25 -1.45
C CYS A 196 -1.15 2.33 -2.96
N ASN A 197 -1.07 1.19 -3.64
CA ASN A 197 -1.37 1.05 -5.05
C ASN A 197 -2.85 1.30 -5.38
N THR A 198 -3.76 0.63 -4.67
CA THR A 198 -5.22 0.79 -4.83
C THR A 198 -5.63 2.25 -4.64
N GLY A 199 -5.08 2.91 -3.62
CA GLY A 199 -5.31 4.34 -3.39
C GLY A 199 -4.82 5.21 -4.55
N ALA A 200 -3.58 5.02 -5.00
CA ALA A 200 -3.04 5.78 -6.14
C ALA A 200 -3.89 5.62 -7.41
N GLN A 201 -4.35 4.41 -7.71
CA GLN A 201 -5.20 4.14 -8.88
C GLN A 201 -6.59 4.76 -8.75
N ASN A 202 -7.27 4.59 -7.61
CA ASN A 202 -8.61 5.13 -7.40
C ASN A 202 -8.61 6.66 -7.49
N LEU A 203 -7.55 7.30 -7.00
CA LEU A 203 -7.32 8.73 -7.16
C LEU A 203 -7.17 9.13 -8.64
N LEU A 204 -6.34 8.42 -9.40
CA LEU A 204 -6.13 8.69 -10.83
C LEU A 204 -7.40 8.43 -11.65
N GLU A 205 -8.15 7.39 -11.33
CA GLU A 205 -9.44 7.09 -11.97
C GLU A 205 -10.46 8.18 -11.68
N TYR A 206 -10.60 8.61 -10.42
CA TYR A 206 -11.47 9.71 -10.07
C TYR A 206 -11.12 10.97 -10.88
N LEU A 207 -9.84 11.37 -10.89
CA LEU A 207 -9.38 12.55 -11.62
C LEU A 207 -9.57 12.42 -13.13
N SER A 208 -9.30 11.25 -13.70
CA SER A 208 -9.54 10.93 -15.11
C SER A 208 -11.00 11.17 -15.50
N ARG A 209 -11.95 10.66 -14.69
CA ARG A 209 -13.40 10.83 -14.91
C ARG A 209 -13.83 12.29 -14.82
N ILE A 210 -13.40 13.03 -13.79
CA ILE A 210 -13.90 14.40 -13.60
C ILE A 210 -13.22 15.45 -14.49
N SER A 211 -12.11 15.09 -15.13
CA SER A 211 -11.38 15.99 -16.03
C SER A 211 -11.63 15.74 -17.50
N ASP A 212 -12.46 14.74 -17.84
CA ASP A 212 -12.69 14.25 -19.20
C ASP A 212 -11.39 13.97 -19.99
N SER A 213 -10.29 13.68 -19.28
CA SER A 213 -8.97 13.48 -19.88
C SER A 213 -8.82 12.09 -20.51
N GLY A 214 -9.83 11.22 -20.37
CA GLY A 214 -9.78 9.82 -20.83
C GLY A 214 -8.92 8.95 -19.90
N SER A 215 -8.41 7.84 -20.41
CA SER A 215 -7.61 6.88 -19.63
C SER A 215 -6.19 7.35 -19.35
N PHE A 216 -5.64 6.98 -18.18
CA PHE A 216 -4.20 7.07 -17.88
C PHE A 216 -3.48 5.74 -18.26
N PRO A 217 -2.15 5.75 -18.50
CA PRO A 217 -1.44 4.53 -18.86
C PRO A 217 -1.50 3.48 -17.75
N LEU A 218 -1.65 2.20 -18.13
CA LEU A 218 -1.55 1.09 -17.17
C LEU A 218 -0.14 1.05 -16.57
N MET A 219 -0.08 1.01 -15.25
CA MET A 219 1.18 0.98 -14.51
C MET A 219 1.36 -0.37 -13.84
N ASN A 220 2.56 -0.94 -13.94
CA ASN A 220 2.84 -2.20 -13.25
C ASN A 220 2.98 -1.95 -11.74
N THR A 221 2.41 -2.86 -10.95
CA THR A 221 2.28 -2.72 -9.50
C THR A 221 2.56 -4.03 -8.80
N SER A 222 3.00 -3.94 -7.55
CA SER A 222 3.20 -5.09 -6.68
C SER A 222 1.86 -5.69 -6.30
N ARG A 223 1.76 -7.01 -6.38
CA ARG A 223 0.60 -7.76 -5.92
C ARG A 223 1.06 -8.88 -5.00
N PHE A 224 0.43 -8.98 -3.83
CA PHE A 224 0.63 -10.09 -2.91
C PHE A 224 -0.63 -10.96 -2.91
N THR A 225 -0.53 -12.17 -3.45
CA THR A 225 -1.66 -13.09 -3.58
C THR A 225 -1.49 -14.31 -2.69
N LEU A 226 -2.53 -14.63 -1.93
CA LEU A 226 -2.71 -15.88 -1.21
C LEU A 226 -3.62 -16.81 -2.02
N HIS A 227 -3.21 -18.07 -2.16
CA HIS A 227 -3.90 -19.05 -3.00
C HIS A 227 -4.65 -20.07 -2.14
N ALA A 228 -5.95 -19.86 -1.97
CA ALA A 228 -6.82 -20.68 -1.12
C ALA A 228 -8.11 -21.08 -1.85
N ALA A 229 -8.44 -22.38 -1.85
CA ALA A 229 -9.64 -22.87 -2.54
C ALA A 229 -10.93 -22.62 -1.73
N THR A 230 -10.81 -22.35 -0.43
CA THR A 230 -11.95 -22.12 0.47
C THR A 230 -11.72 -20.85 1.28
N VAL A 231 -12.77 -20.03 1.37
CA VAL A 231 -12.79 -18.77 2.15
C VAL A 231 -14.07 -18.76 2.96
N THR A 232 -13.96 -18.75 4.29
CA THR A 232 -15.10 -18.84 5.19
C THR A 232 -15.08 -17.67 6.16
N LYS A 233 -16.22 -16.97 6.30
CA LYS A 233 -16.35 -15.89 7.28
C LYS A 233 -16.21 -16.46 8.69
N VAL A 234 -15.41 -15.81 9.53
CA VAL A 234 -15.21 -16.17 10.94
C VAL A 234 -15.58 -15.02 11.87
N ASN A 235 -15.94 -15.37 13.11
CA ASN A 235 -16.29 -14.37 14.12
C ASN A 235 -15.01 -13.74 14.68
N ALA A 236 -15.04 -12.44 14.97
CA ALA A 236 -13.93 -11.73 15.60
C ALA A 236 -13.57 -12.29 17.00
N SER A 237 -14.50 -12.99 17.65
CA SER A 237 -14.28 -13.67 18.94
C SER A 237 -13.79 -15.12 18.81
N ASP A 238 -13.48 -15.58 17.60
CA ASP A 238 -12.94 -16.94 17.40
C ASP A 238 -11.57 -17.07 18.10
N PRO A 239 -11.38 -18.03 19.02
CA PRO A 239 -10.13 -18.16 19.77
C PRO A 239 -8.94 -18.50 18.89
N GLU A 240 -9.15 -19.21 17.77
CA GLU A 240 -8.09 -19.54 16.83
C GLU A 240 -7.63 -18.29 16.05
N LEU A 241 -8.57 -17.43 15.65
CA LEU A 241 -8.27 -16.12 15.04
C LEU A 241 -7.43 -15.26 15.98
N LEU A 242 -7.83 -15.17 17.25
CA LEU A 242 -7.14 -14.39 18.27
C LEU A 242 -5.72 -14.93 18.52
N SER A 243 -5.57 -16.25 18.68
CA SER A 243 -4.25 -16.89 18.85
C SER A 243 -3.34 -16.63 17.65
N PHE A 244 -3.86 -16.81 16.43
CA PHE A 244 -3.10 -16.58 15.21
C PHE A 244 -2.53 -15.15 15.14
N TYR A 245 -3.36 -14.14 15.40
CA TYR A 245 -2.91 -12.75 15.34
C TYR A 245 -2.02 -12.35 16.52
N GLN A 246 -2.17 -13.00 17.68
CA GLN A 246 -1.26 -12.82 18.81
C GLN A 246 0.14 -13.36 18.47
N GLU A 247 0.20 -14.59 17.95
CA GLU A 247 1.45 -15.22 17.50
C GLU A 247 2.12 -14.40 16.38
N LEU A 248 1.32 -13.90 15.43
CA LEU A 248 1.79 -13.03 14.36
C LEU A 248 2.39 -11.71 14.90
N GLY A 249 1.76 -11.11 15.91
CA GLY A 249 2.28 -9.93 16.60
C GLY A 249 3.61 -10.19 17.31
N ASP A 250 3.74 -11.31 18.01
CA ASP A 250 4.96 -11.69 18.72
C ASP A 250 6.16 -11.85 17.76
N VAL A 251 5.96 -12.49 16.61
CA VAL A 251 6.99 -12.64 15.57
C VAL A 251 7.50 -11.28 15.08
N ILE A 252 6.57 -10.35 14.87
CA ILE A 252 6.87 -8.99 14.39
C ILE A 252 7.66 -8.19 15.42
N HIS A 253 7.26 -8.23 16.70
CA HIS A 253 7.96 -7.53 17.77
C HIS A 253 9.41 -8.01 17.93
N LEU A 254 9.69 -9.27 17.59
CA LEU A 254 11.04 -9.83 17.62
C LEU A 254 11.93 -9.40 16.43
N LYS A 255 11.43 -8.59 15.48
CA LYS A 255 12.16 -8.07 14.29
C LYS A 255 12.78 -9.16 13.41
N ARG A 256 12.14 -10.33 13.35
CA ARG A 256 12.64 -11.49 12.62
C ARG A 256 12.12 -11.48 11.19
N LEU A 257 12.79 -10.73 10.31
CA LEU A 257 12.44 -10.60 8.89
C LEU A 257 12.33 -11.97 8.17
N TYR A 258 13.07 -12.99 8.62
CA TYR A 258 12.97 -14.35 8.09
C TYR A 258 11.65 -15.06 8.45
N GLU A 259 11.04 -14.70 9.58
CA GLU A 259 9.75 -15.24 10.01
C GLU A 259 8.61 -14.54 9.28
N PHE A 260 8.78 -13.31 8.78
CA PHE A 260 7.79 -12.65 7.90
C PHE A 260 7.45 -13.47 6.64
N VAL A 261 8.45 -14.14 6.05
CA VAL A 261 8.24 -15.06 4.92
C VAL A 261 7.59 -16.38 5.36
N ALA A 262 7.87 -16.84 6.59
CA ALA A 262 7.19 -18.00 7.17
C ALA A 262 5.72 -17.69 7.51
N LEU A 263 5.43 -16.46 7.96
CA LEU A 263 4.09 -15.94 8.24
C LEU A 263 3.24 -15.90 6.97
N ALA A 264 3.82 -15.55 5.81
CA ALA A 264 3.12 -15.63 4.53
C ALA A 264 2.69 -17.07 4.18
N ARG A 265 3.48 -18.09 4.56
CA ARG A 265 3.12 -19.51 4.35
C ARG A 265 2.10 -20.03 5.36
N GLY A 266 1.95 -19.35 6.49
CA GLY A 266 1.01 -19.68 7.56
C GLY A 266 -0.22 -18.77 7.63
N HIS A 267 -0.42 -17.85 6.68
CA HIS A 267 -1.55 -16.91 6.72
C HIS A 267 -2.88 -17.65 6.59
N LYS A 268 -3.50 -17.92 7.74
CA LYS A 268 -4.78 -18.63 7.85
C LYS A 268 -5.97 -17.68 7.86
N PHE A 269 -5.75 -16.42 8.21
CA PHE A 269 -6.81 -15.43 8.33
C PHE A 269 -6.45 -14.13 7.62
N VAL A 270 -7.45 -13.49 7.02
CA VAL A 270 -7.35 -12.16 6.44
C VAL A 270 -8.55 -11.31 6.88
N TYR A 271 -8.33 -10.01 7.01
CA TYR A 271 -9.36 -9.04 7.36
C TYR A 271 -9.65 -8.14 6.16
N SER A 272 -10.88 -8.13 5.66
CA SER A 272 -11.26 -7.28 4.52
C SER A 272 -12.66 -6.74 4.72
N GLN A 273 -12.84 -5.44 4.46
CA GLN A 273 -14.14 -4.76 4.51
C GLN A 273 -14.90 -4.99 5.83
N GLY A 274 -14.21 -4.92 6.97
CA GLY A 274 -14.85 -5.11 8.28
C GLY A 274 -15.03 -6.55 8.71
N VAL A 275 -14.64 -7.52 7.88
CA VAL A 275 -14.92 -8.95 8.08
C VAL A 275 -13.64 -9.77 8.15
N TYR A 276 -13.58 -10.70 9.10
CA TYR A 276 -12.53 -11.71 9.17
C TYR A 276 -12.90 -12.94 8.34
N TRP A 277 -11.93 -13.42 7.59
CA TRP A 277 -12.05 -14.57 6.72
C TRP A 277 -10.97 -15.58 7.07
N GLN A 278 -11.37 -16.84 7.22
CA GLN A 278 -10.47 -17.97 7.29
C GLN A 278 -10.22 -18.52 5.89
N LEU A 279 -8.95 -18.79 5.61
CA LEU A 279 -8.45 -19.38 4.39
C LEU A 279 -8.13 -20.85 4.64
N SER A 280 -8.62 -21.73 3.77
CA SER A 280 -8.32 -23.16 3.82
C SER A 280 -8.17 -23.74 2.42
N ASP A 281 -7.74 -25.01 2.36
CA ASP A 281 -7.49 -25.73 1.11
C ASP A 281 -6.51 -24.98 0.19
N PHE A 282 -5.38 -24.56 0.78
CA PHE A 282 -4.34 -23.86 0.03
C PHE A 282 -3.76 -24.73 -1.09
N PHE A 283 -3.40 -24.09 -2.19
CA PHE A 283 -2.82 -24.76 -3.35
C PHE A 283 -1.55 -24.05 -3.82
N HIS A 284 -0.67 -24.78 -4.48
CA HIS A 284 0.61 -24.23 -4.94
C HIS A 284 0.42 -23.35 -6.20
N PRO A 285 1.08 -22.18 -6.28
CA PRO A 285 1.93 -21.60 -5.25
C PRO A 285 1.10 -21.03 -4.10
N TYR A 286 1.42 -21.36 -2.85
CA TYR A 286 0.66 -20.91 -1.67
C TYR A 286 0.56 -19.39 -1.57
N VAL A 287 1.64 -18.73 -1.99
CA VAL A 287 1.81 -17.29 -2.04
C VAL A 287 2.46 -16.95 -3.37
N SER A 288 1.99 -15.91 -4.05
CA SER A 288 2.69 -15.30 -5.16
C SER A 288 2.88 -13.80 -4.92
N ILE A 289 4.04 -13.31 -5.35
CA ILE A 289 4.30 -11.87 -5.44
C ILE A 289 4.55 -11.58 -6.91
N ASP A 290 3.67 -10.78 -7.49
CA ASP A 290 3.66 -10.51 -8.93
C ASP A 290 3.80 -9.01 -9.20
N TYR A 291 4.44 -8.67 -10.32
CA TYR A 291 4.54 -7.29 -10.83
C TYR A 291 3.72 -7.16 -12.10
N VAL A 292 2.48 -6.70 -11.96
CA VAL A 292 1.45 -6.79 -12.99
C VAL A 292 0.84 -5.43 -13.29
N ALA A 293 0.43 -5.23 -14.54
CA ALA A 293 -0.22 -4.01 -14.99
C ALA A 293 -1.52 -3.77 -14.20
N ALA A 294 -1.79 -2.51 -13.87
CA ALA A 294 -2.97 -2.10 -13.15
C ALA A 294 -3.64 -0.84 -13.76
N PRO A 295 -4.96 -0.65 -13.61
CA PRO A 295 -5.90 -1.57 -12.97
C PRO A 295 -5.95 -2.90 -13.71
N ASP A 296 -6.01 -4.01 -12.98
CA ASP A 296 -6.47 -5.25 -13.61
C ASP A 296 -7.90 -4.99 -14.12
N PRO A 297 -8.45 -5.79 -15.04
CA PRO A 297 -9.88 -5.74 -15.33
C PRO A 297 -10.67 -6.08 -14.06
N PHE A 298 -10.97 -5.07 -13.25
CA PHE A 298 -11.83 -5.14 -12.07
C PHE A 298 -13.02 -4.22 -12.28
N PRO A 299 -14.23 -4.65 -11.87
CA PRO A 299 -15.32 -3.71 -11.69
C PRO A 299 -14.89 -2.67 -10.65
N PRO A 300 -15.28 -1.39 -10.81
CA PRO A 300 -15.02 -0.39 -9.79
C PRO A 300 -15.52 -0.93 -8.45
N PRO A 301 -14.81 -0.68 -7.33
CA PRO A 301 -15.30 -1.02 -6.00
C PRO A 301 -16.71 -0.46 -5.94
N HIS A 302 -17.70 -1.34 -5.72
CA HIS A 302 -19.13 -1.08 -5.84
C HIS A 302 -19.37 0.42 -5.79
N ALA A 303 -19.69 0.99 -6.97
CA ALA A 303 -20.13 2.37 -7.06
C ALA A 303 -21.00 2.59 -5.83
N PHE A 304 -20.65 3.60 -5.03
CA PHE A 304 -21.56 4.11 -4.02
C PHE A 304 -22.88 4.28 -4.76
N GLU A 305 -23.76 3.29 -4.66
CA GLU A 305 -25.09 3.39 -5.20
C GLU A 305 -25.62 4.57 -4.43
N GLU A 306 -25.81 5.68 -5.14
CA GLU A 306 -26.61 6.79 -4.65
C GLU A 306 -27.96 6.14 -4.30
N THR A 307 -28.11 5.78 -3.03
CA THR A 307 -29.41 5.43 -2.49
C THR A 307 -30.21 6.71 -2.54
N GLU A 308 -31.01 6.86 -3.59
CA GLU A 308 -32.18 7.73 -3.63
C GLU A 308 -33.13 7.41 -2.46
#